data_AF-A0A3D3STZ4-F1
#
_entry.id   AF-A0A3D3STZ4-F1
#
_cell.length_a   1.000
_cell.length_b   1.000
_cell.length_c   1.000
_cell.angle_alpha   90.00
_cell.angle_beta   90.00
_cell.angle_gamma   90.00
#
_symmetry.space_group_name_H-M   'P 1'
#
loop_
_entity.id
_entity.type
_entity.pdbx_description
1 polymer ?
#
loop_
_entity_poly.entity_id
_entity_poly.type
_entity_poly.pdbx_seq_one_letter_code
_entity_poly.pdbx_strand_id
1 'polypeptide(L)' 'AIAAQVAMLDHMLEGRFIMGISPGGLKSDMEVFGNLDVENRLEMFVEGINTVLKIWESEAPY' A
#
# COMPACT_ATOMS: atom_id res chain seq x y z
N ALA A 1 0.80 -4.77 -6.73
CA ALA A 1 1.61 -3.72 -7.40
C ALA A 1 2.54 -3.00 -6.41
N ILE A 2 2.00 -2.33 -5.38
CA ILE A 2 2.79 -1.51 -4.44
C ILE A 2 3.98 -2.25 -3.80
N ALA A 3 3.80 -3.47 -3.28
CA ALA A 3 4.88 -4.24 -2.64
C ALA A 3 6.12 -4.41 -3.55
N ALA A 4 5.90 -4.74 -4.83
CA ALA A 4 6.98 -4.92 -5.80
C ALA A 4 7.62 -3.57 -6.20
N GLN A 5 6.81 -2.53 -6.39
CA GLN A 5 7.31 -1.20 -6.76
C GLN A 5 8.17 -0.59 -5.66
N VAL A 6 7.74 -0.72 -4.40
CA VAL A 6 8.50 -0.24 -3.24
C VAL A 6 9.79 -1.05 -3.07
N ALA A 7 9.75 -2.38 -3.17
CA ALA A 7 10.95 -3.21 -3.10
C ALA A 7 11.97 -2.86 -4.21
N MET A 8 11.48 -2.60 -5.43
CA MET A 8 12.32 -2.15 -6.54
C MET A 8 12.96 -0.78 -6.26
N LEU A 9 12.17 0.21 -5.81
CA LEU A 9 12.66 1.54 -5.48
C LEU A 9 13.66 1.51 -4.32
N ASP A 10 13.36 0.78 -3.26
CA ASP A 10 14.24 0.61 -2.11
C ASP A 10 15.58 -0.01 -2.52
N HIS A 11 15.56 -1.04 -3.36
CA HIS A 11 16.76 -1.66 -3.91
C HIS A 11 17.59 -0.67 -4.76
N MET A 12 16.96 0.06 -5.68
CA MET A 12 17.64 1.07 -6.51
C MET A 12 18.22 2.23 -5.69
N LEU A 13 17.57 2.56 -4.57
CA LEU A 13 17.97 3.64 -3.67
C LEU A 13 18.88 3.16 -2.54
N GLU A 14 19.31 1.90 -2.56
CA GLU A 14 20.20 1.28 -1.56
C GLU A 14 19.68 1.45 -0.12
N GLY A 15 18.38 1.21 0.10
CA GLY A 15 17.76 1.30 1.42
C GLY A 15 17.47 2.72 1.90
N ARG A 16 17.62 3.75 1.05
CA ARG A 16 17.35 5.15 1.41
C ARG A 16 15.91 5.58 1.16
N PHE A 17 15.03 4.67 0.74
CA PHE A 17 13.64 4.99 0.48
C PHE A 17 12.83 5.01 1.79
N ILE A 18 12.02 6.06 1.99
CA ILE A 18 11.09 6.15 3.12
C ILE A 18 9.66 6.07 2.56
N MET A 19 8.96 4.99 2.89
CA MET A 19 7.59 4.76 2.47
C MET A 19 6.59 5.44 3.42
N GLY A 20 6.19 6.67 3.11
CA GLY A 20 5.06 7.32 3.79
C GLY A 20 3.72 6.70 3.35
N ILE A 21 2.89 6.29 4.30
CA ILE A 21 1.57 5.69 4.03
C ILE A 21 0.46 6.41 4.78
N SER A 22 -0.74 6.43 4.18
CA SER A 22 -1.95 7.04 4.75
C SER A 22 -3.19 6.45 4.08
N PRO A 23 -4.34 6.38 4.77
CA PRO A 23 -5.61 5.92 4.20
C PRO A 23 -6.20 6.84 3.11
N GLY A 24 -5.59 8.01 2.88
CA GLY A 24 -6.03 8.99 1.88
C GLY A 24 -7.23 9.83 2.33
N GLY A 25 -7.19 11.14 2.06
CA GLY A 25 -8.20 12.10 2.51
C GLY A 25 -8.95 12.83 1.38
N LEU A 26 -8.54 12.63 0.11
CA LEU A 26 -9.10 13.36 -1.02
C LEU A 26 -10.36 12.68 -1.55
N LYS A 27 -11.52 13.35 -1.41
CA LYS A 27 -12.83 12.78 -1.79
C LYS A 27 -12.96 12.46 -3.28
N SER A 28 -12.34 13.26 -4.15
CA SER A 28 -12.37 13.00 -5.60
C SER A 28 -11.69 11.68 -5.96
N ASP A 29 -10.58 11.33 -5.30
CA ASP A 29 -9.93 10.03 -5.51
C ASP A 29 -10.86 8.90 -5.05
N MET A 30 -11.56 9.10 -3.93
CA MET A 30 -12.47 8.10 -3.41
C MET A 30 -13.64 7.83 -4.36
N GLU A 31 -14.18 8.87 -4.98
CA GLU A 31 -15.22 8.76 -6.00
C GLU A 31 -14.72 8.00 -7.22
N VAL A 32 -13.56 8.39 -7.77
CA VAL A 32 -12.96 7.76 -8.95
C VAL A 32 -12.63 6.29 -8.72
N PHE A 33 -12.18 5.94 -7.52
CA PHE A 33 -11.87 4.55 -7.13
C PHE A 33 -13.07 3.80 -6.53
N GLY A 34 -14.27 4.39 -6.55
CA GLY A 34 -15.50 3.73 -6.12
C GLY A 34 -15.56 3.37 -4.63
N ASN A 35 -14.82 4.10 -3.78
CA ASN A 35 -14.78 3.88 -2.34
C ASN A 35 -15.31 5.07 -1.52
N LEU A 36 -15.98 6.04 -2.16
CA LEU A 36 -16.54 7.23 -1.49
C LEU A 36 -17.51 6.89 -0.35
N ASP A 37 -18.39 5.92 -0.57
CA ASP A 37 -19.44 5.51 0.38
C ASP A 37 -19.02 4.31 1.24
N VAL A 38 -17.75 3.92 1.21
CA VAL A 38 -17.24 2.78 1.97
C VAL A 38 -16.94 3.21 3.40
N GLU A 39 -17.66 2.63 4.36
CA GLU A 39 -17.57 3.00 5.78
C GLU A 39 -16.29 2.48 6.45
N ASN A 40 -15.74 1.34 5.99
CA ASN A 40 -14.61 0.66 6.63
C ASN A 40 -13.25 0.90 5.95
N ARG A 41 -13.04 2.09 5.37
CA ARG A 41 -11.79 2.41 4.64
C ARG A 41 -10.51 2.31 5.47
N LEU A 42 -10.58 2.59 6.77
CA LEU A 42 -9.44 2.41 7.67
C LEU A 42 -9.06 0.94 7.79
N GLU A 43 -10.04 0.03 7.86
CA GLU A 43 -9.80 -1.41 7.91
C GLU A 43 -9.20 -1.91 6.60
N MET A 44 -9.75 -1.48 5.46
CA MET A 44 -9.18 -1.80 4.13
C MET A 44 -7.73 -1.30 4.00
N PHE A 45 -7.42 -0.12 4.53
CA PHE A 45 -6.06 0.41 4.55
C PHE A 45 -5.13 -0.47 5.38
N VAL A 46 -5.55 -0.87 6.58
CA VAL A 46 -4.80 -1.78 7.46
C VAL A 46 -4.59 -3.14 6.79
N GLU A 47 -5.62 -3.69 6.16
CA GLU A 47 -5.52 -4.93 5.38
C GLU A 47 -4.50 -4.79 4.23
N GLY A 48 -4.53 -3.67 3.52
CA GLY A 48 -3.61 -3.37 2.42
C GLY A 48 -2.15 -3.34 2.86
N ILE A 49 -1.82 -2.64 3.95
CA ILE A 49 -0.44 -2.60 4.45
C ILE A 49 0.00 -3.97 5.00
N ASN A 50 -0.88 -4.69 5.72
CA ASN A 50 -0.57 -6.03 6.20
C ASN A 50 -0.30 -7.01 5.06
N THR A 51 -1.02 -6.88 3.94
CA THR A 51 -0.77 -7.67 2.74
C THR A 51 0.61 -7.39 2.15
N VAL A 52 1.03 -6.12 2.10
CA VAL A 52 2.38 -5.74 1.63
C VAL A 52 3.46 -6.32 2.54
N LEU A 53 3.32 -6.16 3.86
CA LEU A 53 4.29 -6.68 4.83
C LEU A 53 4.41 -8.21 4.73
N LYS A 54 3.28 -8.91 4.62
CA LYS A 54 3.26 -10.37 4.45
C LYS A 54 3.99 -10.83 3.19
N ILE A 55 3.89 -10.10 2.08
CA ILE A 55 4.64 -10.40 0.86
C ILE A 55 6.15 -10.29 1.10
N TRP A 56 6.60 -9.23 1.80
CA TRP A 56 8.02 -9.05 2.08
C TRP A 56 8.59 -10.04 3.10
N GLU A 57 7.79 -10.52 4.04
CA GLU A 57 8.20 -11.49 5.07
C GLU A 57 8.23 -12.95 4.58
N SER A 58 7.62 -13.25 3.44
CA SER A 58 7.48 -14.63 2.96
C SER A 58 8.61 -15.05 2.01
N GLU A 59 8.73 -16.35 1.73
CA GLU A 59 9.58 -16.88 0.65
C GLU A 59 8.79 -17.15 -0.65
N ALA A 60 9.46 -17.00 -1.80
CA ALA A 60 8.86 -17.19 -3.12
C ALA A 60 8.19 -18.57 -3.25
N PRO A 61 7.11 -18.74 -4.06
CA PRO A 61 6.63 -17.84 -5.11
C PRO A 61 5.25 -17.25 -4.76
N TYR A 62 5.22 -15.95 -4.44
CA TYR A 62 3.99 -15.21 -4.12
C TYR A 62 3.25 -14.75 -5.37
#